data_AF-X8CLP5-F1
#
_entry.id   AF-X8CLP5-F1
#
_cell.length_a   1.000
_cell.length_b   1.000
_cell.length_c   1.000
_cell.angle_alpha   90.00
_cell.angle_beta   90.00
_cell.angle_gamma   90.00
#
_symmetry.space_group_name_H-M   'P 1'
#
loop_
_entity.id
_entity.type
_entity.pdbx_description
1 polymer ?
#
loop_
_entity_poly.entity_id
_entity_poly.type
_entity_poly.pdbx_seq_one_letter_code
_entity_poly.pdbx_strand_id
1 'polypeptide(L)'
;MTNPPLDAIREEVVTSLQHTIGPEGDLLNPDEKSCHQIQLSQPILRNHELAKLVNLDPDVEVNGRRLDLRSKVIRCLYPVAEGGAG
;
A
#
# COMPACT_ATOMS: atom_id res chain seq x y z
N MET A 1 -33.84 1.63 -6.33
CA MET A 1 -32.70 1.92 -7.23
C MET A 1 -31.74 2.76 -6.43
N THR A 2 -30.58 2.21 -6.07
CA THR A 2 -29.88 2.67 -4.85
C THR A 2 -28.44 3.11 -5.06
N ASN A 3 -27.90 3.11 -6.29
CA ASN A 3 -26.74 3.90 -6.72
C ASN A 3 -26.53 3.68 -8.23
N PRO A 4 -26.60 4.72 -9.09
CA PRO A 4 -26.29 4.59 -10.51
C PRO A 4 -24.78 4.35 -10.73
N PRO A 5 -24.38 3.62 -11.78
CA PRO A 5 -22.97 3.39 -12.10
C PRO A 5 -22.30 4.67 -12.60
N LEU A 6 -21.00 4.78 -12.34
CA LEU A 6 -20.17 5.92 -12.71
C LEU A 6 -19.51 5.70 -14.08
N ASP A 7 -19.41 6.74 -14.90
CA ASP A 7 -18.73 6.66 -16.22
C ASP A 7 -17.22 6.83 -16.05
N ALA A 8 -16.45 5.75 -16.21
CA ALA A 8 -15.01 5.74 -15.98
C ALA A 8 -14.18 6.67 -16.90
N ILE A 9 -14.76 7.18 -18.00
CA ILE A 9 -14.06 8.09 -18.92
C ILE A 9 -14.51 9.53 -18.66
N ARG A 10 -15.83 9.76 -18.62
CA ARG A 10 -16.37 11.13 -18.45
C ARG A 10 -16.22 11.65 -17.03
N GLU A 11 -16.14 10.75 -16.06
CA GLU A 11 -16.04 11.07 -14.64
C GLU A 11 -14.67 10.66 -14.06
N GLU A 12 -13.63 10.54 -14.89
CA GLU A 12 -12.29 10.16 -14.43
C GLU A 12 -11.75 11.14 -13.36
N VAL A 13 -12.10 12.43 -13.45
CA VAL A 13 -11.69 13.50 -12.52
C VAL A 13 -12.21 13.29 -11.10
N VAL A 14 -13.32 12.55 -10.93
CA VAL A 14 -13.88 12.24 -9.60
C VAL A 14 -13.49 10.83 -9.12
N THR A 15 -12.67 10.11 -9.88
CA THR A 15 -12.15 8.79 -9.54
C THR A 15 -10.64 8.82 -9.33
N SER A 16 -10.11 7.91 -8.51
CA SER A 16 -8.67 7.77 -8.32
C SER A 16 -8.29 6.32 -8.04
N LEU A 17 -7.14 5.91 -8.59
CA LEU A 17 -6.48 4.65 -8.27
C LEU A 17 -5.35 4.83 -7.24
N GLN A 18 -5.10 6.05 -6.79
CA GLN A 18 -4.03 6.32 -5.83
C GLN A 18 -4.29 5.59 -4.51
N HIS A 19 -3.21 5.18 -3.89
CA HIS A 19 -3.26 4.45 -2.62
C HIS A 19 -2.12 4.89 -1.71
N THR A 20 -2.28 4.73 -0.41
CA THR A 20 -1.19 4.93 0.56
C THR A 20 -0.95 3.65 1.34
N ILE A 21 0.32 3.38 1.68
CA ILE A 21 0.75 2.20 2.44
C ILE A 21 1.61 2.66 3.60
N GLY A 22 1.29 2.22 4.80
CA GLY A 22 2.03 2.57 6.02
C GLY A 22 1.17 2.39 7.25
N PRO A 23 1.66 2.83 8.43
CA PRO A 23 0.86 2.84 9.64
C PRO A 23 -0.36 3.76 9.48
N GLU A 24 -1.52 3.31 9.94
CA GLU A 24 -2.71 4.16 10.09
C GLU A 24 -2.65 4.85 11.46
N GLY A 25 -2.79 6.17 11.46
CA GLY A 25 -2.80 6.97 12.69
C GLY A 25 -4.17 6.96 13.38
N ASP A 26 -4.23 7.55 14.58
CA ASP A 26 -5.49 7.77 15.28
C ASP A 26 -6.31 8.85 14.55
N LEU A 27 -7.51 8.49 14.08
CA LEU A 27 -8.42 9.40 13.38
C LEU A 27 -8.98 10.50 14.28
N LEU A 28 -9.05 10.27 15.60
CA LEU A 28 -9.57 11.26 16.55
C LEU A 28 -8.49 12.27 16.99
N ASN A 29 -7.22 11.87 16.93
CA ASN A 29 -6.07 12.65 17.38
C ASN A 29 -4.98 12.67 16.29
N PRO A 30 -5.19 13.43 15.20
CA PRO A 30 -4.24 13.46 14.09
C PRO A 30 -2.92 14.12 14.51
N ASP A 31 -1.80 13.51 14.12
CA ASP A 31 -0.45 14.06 14.30
C ASP A 31 0.35 13.99 12.99
N GLU A 32 1.61 14.42 13.03
CA GLU A 32 2.48 14.39 11.85
C GLU A 32 2.87 12.97 11.39
N LYS A 33 2.73 11.96 12.26
CA LYS A 33 3.02 10.56 11.92
C LYS A 33 1.87 9.95 11.13
N SER A 34 0.65 10.45 11.27
CA SER A 34 -0.50 10.04 10.43
C SER A 34 -0.24 10.23 8.93
N CYS A 35 0.60 11.20 8.55
CA CYS A 35 0.98 11.45 7.15
C CYS A 35 2.23 10.68 6.70
N HIS A 36 2.88 9.91 7.60
CA HIS A 36 4.12 9.20 7.32
C HIS A 36 3.85 7.87 6.61
N GLN A 37 3.39 7.95 5.36
CA GLN A 37 2.99 6.83 4.52
C GLN A 37 3.67 6.89 3.15
N ILE A 38 3.78 5.73 2.49
CA ILE A 38 4.24 5.61 1.10
C ILE A 38 3.05 5.81 0.18
N GLN A 39 3.10 6.80 -0.71
CA GLN A 39 2.08 7.01 -1.73
C GLN A 39 2.37 6.20 -2.99
N LEU A 40 1.36 5.48 -3.47
CA LEU A 40 1.33 4.78 -4.75
C LEU A 40 0.36 5.49 -5.69
N SER A 41 0.75 5.65 -6.96
CA SER A 41 -0.12 6.24 -7.98
C SER A 41 -1.24 5.30 -8.43
N GLN A 42 -1.03 3.98 -8.31
CA GLN A 42 -1.97 2.93 -8.66
C GLN A 42 -1.63 1.64 -7.88
N PRO A 43 -2.55 0.67 -7.77
CA PRO A 43 -2.29 -0.57 -7.04
C PRO A 43 -1.41 -1.58 -7.81
N ILE A 44 -1.22 -1.39 -9.11
CA ILE A 44 -0.44 -2.32 -9.95
C ILE A 44 1.03 -1.90 -9.94
N LEU A 45 1.87 -2.74 -9.34
CA LEU A 45 3.31 -2.52 -9.23
C LEU A 45 4.10 -3.32 -10.27
N ARG A 46 5.08 -2.67 -10.90
CA ARG A 46 6.12 -3.35 -11.69
C ARG A 46 7.16 -3.98 -10.76
N ASN A 47 7.89 -4.97 -11.27
CA ASN A 47 8.91 -5.70 -10.49
C ASN A 47 9.91 -4.80 -9.78
N HIS A 48 10.35 -3.71 -10.42
CA HIS A 48 11.31 -2.78 -9.83
C HIS A 48 10.69 -1.89 -8.74
N GLU A 49 9.40 -1.57 -8.83
CA GLU A 49 8.67 -0.81 -7.80
C GLU A 49 8.43 -1.70 -6.58
N LEU A 50 8.00 -2.95 -6.81
CA LEU A 50 7.87 -3.94 -5.74
C LEU A 50 9.20 -4.21 -5.05
N ALA A 51 10.29 -4.33 -5.81
CA ALA A 51 11.63 -4.54 -5.24
C ALA A 51 12.06 -3.40 -4.30
N LYS A 52 11.67 -2.15 -4.57
CA LYS A 52 11.92 -1.02 -3.65
C LYS A 52 11.18 -1.20 -2.32
N LEU A 53 9.93 -1.66 -2.36
CA LEU A 53 9.13 -1.91 -1.15
C LEU A 53 9.65 -3.11 -0.35
N VAL A 54 10.10 -4.17 -1.03
CA VAL A 54 10.65 -5.37 -0.36
C VAL A 54 12.00 -5.09 0.29
N ASN A 55 12.80 -4.18 -0.27
CA ASN A 55 14.14 -3.86 0.22
C ASN A 55 14.21 -2.45 0.84
N LEU A 56 13.18 -2.05 1.59
CA LEU A 56 13.19 -0.77 2.31
C LEU A 56 14.31 -0.76 3.36
N ASP A 57 15.08 0.31 3.36
CA ASP A 57 16.07 0.60 4.40
C ASP A 57 15.43 1.55 5.43
N PRO A 58 15.20 1.12 6.69
CA PRO A 58 14.61 1.97 7.73
C PRO A 58 15.46 3.19 8.08
N ASP A 59 16.77 3.14 7.82
CA ASP A 59 17.74 4.15 8.23
C ASP A 59 17.93 5.24 7.17
N VAL A 60 17.39 5.04 5.96
CA VAL A 60 17.45 6.04 4.89
C VAL A 60 16.64 7.28 5.27
N GLU A 61 17.22 8.45 5.03
CA GLU A 61 16.51 9.72 5.16
C GLU A 61 15.84 10.10 3.84
N VAL A 62 14.55 10.40 3.91
CA VAL A 62 13.75 10.90 2.80
C VAL A 62 13.08 12.19 3.27
N ASN A 63 13.26 13.28 2.54
CA ASN A 63 12.69 14.59 2.88
C ASN A 63 13.04 15.06 4.31
N GLY A 64 14.26 14.75 4.79
CA GLY A 64 14.74 15.16 6.12
C GLY A 64 14.15 14.36 7.29
N ARG A 65 13.51 13.22 7.02
CA ARG A 65 13.00 12.28 8.03
C ARG A 65 13.52 10.88 7.75
N ARG A 66 13.84 10.13 8.80
CA ARG A 66 14.12 8.70 8.65
C ARG A 66 12.87 7.98 8.18
N LEU A 67 13.04 7.02 7.27
CA LEU A 67 11.93 6.28 6.72
C LEU A 67 11.25 5.44 7.79
N ASP A 68 11.99 4.73 8.64
CA ASP A 68 11.46 3.91 9.75
C ASP A 68 10.28 2.97 9.36
N LEU A 69 10.23 2.55 8.09
CA LEU A 69 9.26 1.58 7.59
C LEU A 69 9.95 0.25 7.33
N ARG A 70 9.22 -0.85 7.55
CA ARG A 70 9.72 -2.21 7.35
C ARG A 70 8.75 -3.01 6.50
N SER A 71 9.29 -3.85 5.64
CA SER A 71 8.51 -4.82 4.89
C SER A 71 8.85 -6.25 5.30
N LYS A 72 7.89 -7.15 5.09
CA LYS A 72 8.03 -8.58 5.38
C LYS A 72 7.38 -9.37 4.25
N VAL A 73 8.14 -10.28 3.64
CA VAL A 73 7.59 -11.21 2.65
C VAL A 73 7.02 -12.43 3.38
N ILE A 74 5.71 -12.60 3.32
CA ILE A 74 5.01 -13.76 3.88
C ILE A 74 4.74 -14.75 2.75
N ARG A 75 5.19 -16.00 2.90
CA ARG A 75 4.92 -17.04 1.91
C ARG A 75 3.50 -17.58 2.11
N CYS A 76 2.63 -17.37 1.13
CA CYS A 76 1.27 -17.94 1.09
C CYS A 76 1.25 -19.28 0.33
N LEU A 77 2.26 -20.13 0.57
CA LEU A 77 2.37 -21.47 -0.03
C LEU A 77 1.94 -22.51 0.99
N TYR A 78 1.41 -23.64 0.52
CA TYR A 78 1.15 -24.81 1.35
C TYR A 78 1.91 -26.03 0.79
N PRO A 79 2.39 -26.95 1.64
CA PRO A 79 3.06 -28.16 1.20
C PRO A 79 2.06 -29.14 0.55
N VAL A 80 2.19 -29.34 -0.75
CA VAL A 80 1.30 -30.24 -1.53
C VAL A 80 1.44 -31.70 -1.08
N ALA A 81 2.64 -32.12 -0.68
CA ALA A 81 2.93 -33.49 -0.26
C ALA A 81 2.22 -33.90 1.04
N GLU A 82 1.80 -32.93 1.86
CA GLU A 82 1.14 -33.20 3.15
C GLU A 82 -0.39 -33.34 3.03
N GLY A 83 -0.95 -33.10 1.83
CA GLY A 83 -2.39 -33.08 1.59
C GLY A 83 -3.06 -31.86 2.23
N GLY A 84 -4.01 -31.24 1.54
CA GLY A 84 -4.82 -30.20 2.16
C GLY A 84 -5.78 -30.82 3.17
N ALA A 85 -5.95 -30.19 4.35
CA ALA A 85 -7.16 -30.38 5.15
C ALA A 85 -8.32 -29.72 4.38
N GLY A 86 -8.81 -30.42 3.35
CA GLY A 86 -10.03 -30.07 2.62
C GLY A 86 -11.26 -30.35 3.47
#